data_AF-A0A9P6R0V1-F1
#
_entry.id   AF-A0A9P6R0V1-F1
#
_cell.length_a   1.000
_cell.length_b   1.000
_cell.length_c   1.000
_cell.angle_alpha   90.00
_cell.angle_beta   90.00
_cell.angle_gamma   90.00
#
_symmetry.space_group_name_H-M   'P 1'
#
loop_
_entity.id
_entity.type
_entity.pdbx_description
1 polymer ?
#
loop_
_entity_poly.entity_id
_entity_poly.type
_entity_poly.pdbx_seq_one_letter_code
_entity_poly.pdbx_strand_id
1 'polypeptide(L)'
;MSENKHEYADEKEYVDEKIDLERSSVALEEEENSPIPEVAAIVSNKDDPSLPVLTFRFWVMAVIFSCILSFFNQFFWFRSNPLVISTLVIQLISFPFGKFMARVLPAGRLNPGPFNIKEHVLVALTANCAGGTAYAVDIIVIQKVFYKQDFGFGANFLLILTTQMLGYGMAGVLRRYLVYPAAMIWPANLVQVALFNTLHQEEDLAPGQWTRFKFFLVAMGAMFVYQWIPGFLFPVISSIAWICWIKPDNLILSQITGAGGLGFGAISLDWNNIVSFLGSPLIVPWWAQVNIAIGFFTIAWVLVPIAYYTNLWEAKKFPILTSKLFRDNGQRYIATAILTDNVLDEA
;
A
#
# COMPACT_ATOMS: atom_id res chain seq x y z
N MET A 1 22.13 -25.40 64.20
CA MET A 1 22.42 -26.01 62.87
C MET A 1 21.15 -26.44 62.13
N SER A 2 19.96 -26.42 62.75
CA SER A 2 18.68 -26.74 62.10
C SER A 2 18.00 -25.55 61.42
N GLU A 3 18.15 -24.32 61.93
CA GLU A 3 17.50 -23.12 61.34
C GLU A 3 18.03 -22.78 59.94
N ASN A 4 19.35 -22.78 59.73
CA ASN A 4 19.92 -22.56 58.39
C ASN A 4 19.50 -23.61 57.35
N LYS A 5 19.06 -24.82 57.73
CA LYS A 5 18.61 -25.81 56.75
C LYS A 5 17.19 -25.54 56.25
N HIS A 6 16.36 -24.90 57.07
CA HIS A 6 15.00 -24.52 56.67
C HIS A 6 15.04 -23.27 55.78
N GLU A 7 15.84 -22.26 56.15
CA GLU A 7 15.97 -21.03 55.36
C GLU A 7 16.55 -21.29 53.95
N TYR A 8 17.55 -22.17 53.83
CA TYR A 8 18.07 -22.61 52.52
C TYR A 8 17.11 -23.50 51.72
N ALA A 9 16.17 -24.18 52.38
CA ALA A 9 15.16 -24.98 51.69
C ALA A 9 14.04 -24.08 51.14
N ASP A 10 13.59 -23.11 51.93
CA ASP A 10 12.58 -22.13 51.53
C ASP A 10 13.08 -21.20 50.40
N GLU A 11 14.34 -20.75 50.45
CA GLU A 11 14.94 -19.98 49.34
C GLU A 11 15.02 -20.80 48.05
N LYS A 12 15.31 -22.09 48.15
CA LYS A 12 15.47 -22.97 46.99
C LYS A 12 14.12 -23.32 46.38
N GLU A 13 13.10 -23.56 47.21
CA GLU A 13 11.72 -23.79 46.79
C GLU A 13 11.12 -22.54 46.14
N TYR A 14 11.39 -21.35 46.68
CA TYR A 14 10.99 -20.06 46.09
C TYR A 14 11.66 -19.79 44.73
N VAL A 15 12.94 -20.14 44.58
CA VAL A 15 13.68 -19.99 43.32
C VAL A 15 13.19 -20.98 42.27
N ASP A 16 12.94 -22.24 42.63
CA ASP A 16 12.41 -23.26 41.72
C ASP A 16 10.96 -22.92 41.27
N GLU A 17 10.10 -22.44 42.17
CA GLU A 17 8.73 -22.01 41.84
C GLU A 17 8.73 -20.82 40.87
N LYS A 18 9.66 -19.87 41.07
CA LYS A 18 9.81 -18.71 40.17
C LYS A 18 10.33 -19.11 38.79
N ILE A 19 11.27 -20.07 38.71
CA ILE A 19 11.79 -20.60 37.44
C ILE A 19 10.71 -21.38 36.70
N ASP A 20 9.88 -22.15 37.39
CA ASP A 20 8.77 -22.90 36.78
C ASP A 20 7.64 -21.98 36.31
N LEU A 21 7.35 -20.90 37.02
CA LEU A 21 6.44 -19.83 36.59
C LEU A 21 6.98 -19.10 35.35
N GLU A 22 8.28 -18.76 35.32
CA GLU A 22 8.90 -18.14 34.16
C GLU A 22 8.89 -19.10 32.96
N ARG A 23 9.22 -20.37 33.15
CA ARG A 23 9.23 -21.39 32.08
C ARG A 23 7.83 -21.70 31.55
N SER A 24 6.83 -21.76 32.41
CA SER A 24 5.43 -21.92 31.99
C SER A 24 4.91 -20.67 31.29
N SER A 25 5.28 -19.46 31.74
CA SER A 25 4.93 -18.22 31.05
C SER A 25 5.57 -18.13 29.66
N VAL A 26 6.83 -18.54 29.50
CA VAL A 26 7.51 -18.60 28.20
C VAL A 26 6.87 -19.66 27.29
N ALA A 27 6.53 -20.83 27.81
CA ALA A 27 5.85 -21.88 27.03
C ALA A 27 4.44 -21.45 26.57
N LEU A 28 3.69 -20.74 27.43
CA LEU A 28 2.39 -20.15 27.08
C LEU A 28 2.56 -18.99 26.08
N GLU A 29 3.58 -18.15 26.23
CA GLU A 29 3.91 -17.10 25.24
C GLU A 29 4.34 -17.69 23.89
N GLU A 30 5.00 -18.84 23.87
CA GLU A 30 5.32 -19.58 22.64
C GLU A 30 4.08 -20.24 22.00
N GLU A 31 3.14 -20.75 22.78
CA GLU A 31 1.85 -21.29 22.29
C GLU A 31 0.87 -20.21 21.81
N GLU A 32 0.86 -19.03 22.45
CA GLU A 32 0.05 -17.88 22.05
C GLU A 32 0.64 -17.10 20.86
N ASN A 33 1.91 -17.37 20.52
CA ASN A 33 2.59 -16.73 19.41
C ASN A 33 2.10 -17.23 18.05
N SER A 34 2.15 -16.35 17.05
CA SER A 34 1.80 -16.73 15.69
C SER A 34 2.74 -17.83 15.18
N PRO A 35 2.22 -18.86 14.48
CA PRO A 35 3.07 -19.90 13.87
C PRO A 35 3.95 -19.34 12.74
N ILE A 36 3.73 -18.10 12.32
CA ILE A 36 4.50 -17.41 11.29
C ILE A 36 5.52 -16.50 11.98
N PRO A 37 6.83 -16.77 11.81
CA PRO A 37 7.89 -16.02 12.50
C PRO A 37 7.83 -14.51 12.27
N GLU A 38 7.52 -14.07 11.05
CA GLU A 38 7.43 -12.65 10.69
C GLU A 38 6.29 -11.94 11.43
N VAL A 39 5.19 -12.66 11.70
CA VAL A 39 4.06 -12.12 12.46
C VAL A 39 4.41 -12.07 13.94
N ALA A 40 4.95 -13.16 14.50
CA ALA A 40 5.36 -13.24 15.90
C ALA A 40 6.43 -12.19 16.27
N ALA A 41 7.35 -11.87 15.35
CA ALA A 41 8.39 -10.87 15.58
C ALA A 41 7.87 -9.42 15.59
N ILE A 42 6.71 -9.16 14.99
CA ILE A 42 6.21 -7.81 14.73
C ILE A 42 4.97 -7.48 15.54
N VAL A 43 4.09 -8.46 15.76
CA VAL A 43 2.79 -8.28 16.42
C VAL A 43 2.91 -8.65 17.89
N SER A 44 2.50 -7.74 18.77
CA SER A 44 2.42 -8.03 20.21
C SER A 44 1.21 -8.90 20.51
N ASN A 45 1.39 -9.94 21.33
CA ASN A 45 0.29 -10.77 21.83
C ASN A 45 -0.45 -10.13 23.02
N LYS A 46 0.10 -9.04 23.57
CA LYS A 46 -0.46 -8.34 24.74
C LYS A 46 -1.36 -7.19 24.27
N ASP A 47 -2.59 -7.14 24.79
CA ASP A 47 -3.55 -6.06 24.57
C ASP A 47 -4.09 -5.51 25.89
N ASP A 48 -4.33 -4.19 25.94
CA ASP A 48 -5.03 -3.52 27.04
C ASP A 48 -6.41 -3.02 26.58
N PRO A 49 -7.51 -3.71 26.96
CA PRO A 49 -8.87 -3.34 26.58
C PRO A 49 -9.36 -2.00 27.14
N SER A 50 -8.69 -1.44 28.16
CA SER A 50 -9.14 -0.23 28.84
C SER A 50 -8.77 1.07 28.13
N LEU A 51 -7.86 1.00 27.14
CA LEU A 51 -7.36 2.17 26.42
C LEU A 51 -8.50 2.89 25.66
N PRO A 52 -8.61 4.23 25.78
CA PRO A 52 -9.69 4.98 25.15
C PRO A 52 -9.54 4.98 23.63
N VAL A 53 -10.63 4.61 22.96
CA VAL A 53 -10.79 4.62 21.50
C VAL A 53 -11.84 5.64 21.06
N LEU A 54 -11.86 6.01 19.78
CA LEU A 54 -12.85 6.92 19.18
C LEU A 54 -12.98 8.28 19.90
N THR A 55 -11.87 8.83 20.38
CA THR A 55 -11.82 10.15 21.05
C THR A 55 -12.15 11.29 20.09
N PHE A 56 -12.30 12.50 20.64
CA PHE A 56 -12.39 13.72 19.82
C PHE A 56 -11.19 13.90 18.87
N ARG A 57 -9.96 13.63 19.33
CA ARG A 57 -8.76 13.77 18.49
C ARG A 57 -8.78 12.77 17.34
N PHE A 58 -9.20 11.53 17.59
CA PHE A 58 -9.39 10.53 16.55
C PHE A 58 -10.30 11.08 15.44
N TRP A 59 -11.49 11.59 15.76
CA TRP A 59 -12.43 12.07 14.75
C TRP A 59 -11.87 13.23 13.93
N VAL A 60 -11.25 14.21 14.59
CA VAL A 60 -10.63 15.36 13.92
C VAL A 60 -9.51 14.91 12.98
N MET A 61 -8.59 14.09 13.48
CA MET A 61 -7.45 13.60 12.71
C MET A 61 -7.88 12.69 11.58
N ALA A 62 -8.78 11.75 11.83
CA ALA A 62 -9.27 10.80 10.84
C ALA A 62 -9.92 11.52 9.66
N VAL A 63 -10.78 12.51 9.92
CA VAL A 63 -11.43 13.29 8.84
C VAL A 63 -10.39 14.08 8.03
N ILE A 64 -9.51 14.83 8.71
CA ILE A 64 -8.50 15.66 8.03
C ILE A 64 -7.57 14.80 7.16
N PHE A 65 -7.00 13.74 7.73
CA PHE A 65 -6.07 12.87 6.99
C PHE A 65 -6.76 12.07 5.90
N SER A 66 -8.03 11.67 6.08
CA SER A 66 -8.83 11.04 5.02
C SER A 66 -9.02 11.97 3.83
N CYS A 67 -9.43 13.22 4.08
CA CYS A 67 -9.61 14.21 3.02
C CYS A 67 -8.30 14.50 2.27
N ILE A 68 -7.19 14.69 3.00
CA ILE A 68 -5.87 14.94 2.41
C ILE A 68 -5.44 13.75 1.54
N LEU A 69 -5.50 12.54 2.09
CA LEU A 69 -5.03 11.34 1.40
C LEU A 69 -5.85 11.05 0.14
N SER A 70 -7.18 11.12 0.25
CA SER A 70 -8.10 10.92 -0.87
C SER A 70 -7.88 11.95 -1.98
N PHE A 71 -7.72 13.22 -1.63
CA PHE A 71 -7.48 14.29 -2.59
C PHE A 71 -6.21 14.05 -3.41
N PHE A 72 -5.07 13.82 -2.74
CA PHE A 72 -3.80 13.65 -3.45
C PHE A 72 -3.77 12.39 -4.31
N ASN A 73 -4.25 11.25 -3.78
CA ASN A 73 -4.29 10.01 -4.53
C ASN A 73 -5.20 10.13 -5.77
N GLN A 74 -6.38 10.73 -5.62
CA GLN A 74 -7.27 10.98 -6.75
C GLN A 74 -6.68 11.96 -7.77
N PHE A 75 -5.99 13.00 -7.30
CA PHE A 75 -5.36 13.99 -8.17
C PHE A 75 -4.24 13.39 -9.04
N PHE A 76 -3.43 12.49 -8.46
CA PHE A 76 -2.34 11.85 -9.18
C PHE A 76 -2.75 10.63 -10.02
N TRP A 77 -3.97 10.10 -9.83
CA TRP A 77 -4.47 8.89 -10.49
C TRP A 77 -4.36 8.93 -12.02
N PHE A 78 -4.68 10.06 -12.66
CA PHE A 78 -4.68 10.18 -14.11
C PHE A 78 -3.30 10.47 -14.74
N ARG A 79 -2.22 10.39 -13.96
CA ARG A 79 -0.86 10.52 -14.49
C ARG A 79 -0.37 9.20 -15.09
N SER A 80 0.51 9.30 -16.09
CA SER A 80 1.12 8.12 -16.72
C SER A 80 1.90 7.25 -15.72
N ASN A 81 2.56 7.88 -14.75
CA ASN A 81 3.13 7.22 -13.58
C ASN A 81 2.48 7.84 -12.34
N PRO A 82 1.41 7.24 -11.80
CA PRO A 82 0.70 7.81 -10.66
C PRO A 82 1.58 7.81 -9.42
N LEU A 83 1.55 8.91 -8.67
CA LEU A 83 2.15 9.00 -7.35
C LEU A 83 1.07 8.66 -6.32
N VAL A 84 1.24 7.56 -5.61
CA VAL A 84 0.32 7.13 -4.54
C VAL A 84 0.95 7.44 -3.19
N ILE A 85 0.27 8.28 -2.41
CA ILE A 85 0.62 8.49 -1.01
C ILE A 85 0.14 7.27 -0.22
N SER A 86 1.08 6.61 0.45
CA SER A 86 0.79 5.46 1.30
C SER A 86 0.28 5.88 2.68
N THR A 87 -0.41 4.98 3.36
CA THR A 87 -0.87 5.22 4.73
C THR A 87 0.23 5.28 5.77
N LEU A 88 1.43 4.80 5.44
CA LEU A 88 2.62 4.97 6.29
C LEU A 88 2.94 6.46 6.51
N VAL A 89 2.72 7.30 5.49
CA VAL A 89 2.91 8.76 5.62
C VAL A 89 1.92 9.34 6.63
N ILE A 90 0.64 8.91 6.55
CA ILE A 90 -0.38 9.33 7.52
C ILE A 90 -0.02 8.85 8.92
N GLN A 91 0.41 7.60 9.07
CA GLN A 91 0.86 7.04 10.35
C GLN A 91 1.99 7.87 10.97
N LEU A 92 2.99 8.28 10.18
CA LEU A 92 4.10 9.11 10.67
C LEU A 92 3.67 10.51 11.08
N ILE A 93 2.85 11.18 10.27
CA ILE A 93 2.45 12.58 10.51
C ILE A 93 1.42 12.68 11.63
N SER A 94 0.52 11.70 11.73
CA SER A 94 -0.52 11.66 12.76
C SER A 94 0.05 11.43 14.16
N PHE A 95 1.22 10.81 14.31
CA PHE A 95 1.84 10.59 15.62
C PHE A 95 2.25 11.89 16.36
N PRO A 96 3.09 12.78 15.81
CA PRO A 96 3.44 14.03 16.46
C PRO A 96 2.22 14.95 16.60
N PHE A 97 1.28 14.92 15.64
CA PHE A 97 0.04 15.69 15.72
C PHE A 97 -0.85 15.20 16.86
N GLY A 98 -0.99 13.88 17.04
CA GLY A 98 -1.73 13.27 18.15
C GLY A 98 -1.11 13.58 19.51
N LYS A 99 0.22 13.47 19.63
CA LYS A 99 0.95 13.90 20.84
C LYS A 99 0.81 15.40 21.12
N PHE A 100 0.79 16.24 20.08
CA PHE A 100 0.56 17.68 20.21
C PHE A 100 -0.86 17.96 20.73
N MET A 101 -1.89 17.37 20.13
CA MET A 101 -3.28 17.52 20.59
C MET A 101 -3.46 17.00 22.03
N ALA A 102 -2.79 15.91 22.41
CA ALA A 102 -2.82 15.39 23.77
C ALA A 102 -2.19 16.33 24.80
N ARG A 103 -1.26 17.21 24.40
CA ARG A 103 -0.65 18.22 25.30
C ARG A 103 -1.44 19.52 25.35
N VAL A 104 -2.07 19.92 24.25
CA VAL A 104 -2.73 21.23 24.11
C VAL A 104 -4.20 21.20 24.50
N LEU A 105 -4.92 20.10 24.25
CA LEU A 105 -6.34 20.02 24.56
C LEU A 105 -6.59 19.94 26.08
N PRO A 106 -7.66 20.59 26.58
CA PRO A 106 -7.99 20.56 28.00
C PRO A 106 -8.37 19.14 28.44
N ALA A 107 -7.86 18.73 29.60
CA ALA A 107 -8.16 17.43 30.20
C ALA A 107 -9.67 17.24 30.41
N GLY A 108 -10.16 16.02 30.18
CA GLY A 108 -11.58 15.67 30.31
C GLY A 108 -12.12 14.99 29.05
N ARG A 109 -13.36 15.30 28.64
CA ARG A 109 -14.01 14.64 27.50
C ARG A 109 -13.29 14.85 26.16
N LEU A 110 -12.61 15.98 25.98
CA LEU A 110 -11.84 16.28 24.76
C LEU A 110 -10.44 15.65 24.77
N ASN A 111 -9.92 15.35 25.95
CA ASN A 111 -8.60 14.78 26.18
C ASN A 111 -8.65 13.80 27.35
N PRO A 112 -9.10 12.55 27.11
CA PRO A 112 -9.30 11.56 28.16
C PRO A 112 -7.98 10.99 28.71
N GLY A 113 -6.87 11.21 28.02
CA GLY A 113 -5.56 10.70 28.42
C GLY A 113 -4.50 10.88 27.33
N PRO A 114 -3.29 10.34 27.56
CA PRO A 114 -2.20 10.35 26.59
C PRO A 114 -2.62 9.77 25.23
N PHE A 115 -1.96 10.22 24.17
CA PHE A 115 -2.16 9.66 22.84
C PHE A 115 -1.67 8.21 22.83
N ASN A 116 -2.58 7.28 22.56
CA ASN A 116 -2.32 5.85 22.65
C ASN A 116 -2.27 5.18 21.27
N ILE A 117 -1.70 3.97 21.23
CA ILE A 117 -1.52 3.20 19.98
C ILE A 117 -2.86 2.87 19.29
N LYS A 118 -3.92 2.54 20.03
CA LYS A 118 -5.23 2.18 19.44
C LYS A 118 -5.88 3.37 18.74
N GLU A 119 -5.84 4.54 19.38
CA GLU A 119 -6.28 5.80 18.79
C GLU A 119 -5.51 6.11 17.51
N HIS A 120 -4.19 5.91 17.51
CA HIS A 120 -3.34 6.09 16.33
C HIS A 120 -3.65 5.12 15.19
N VAL A 121 -3.81 3.84 15.52
CA VAL A 121 -4.17 2.77 14.57
C VAL A 121 -5.51 3.09 13.90
N LEU A 122 -6.52 3.51 14.68
CA LEU A 122 -7.83 3.86 14.13
C LEU A 122 -7.77 5.05 13.16
N VAL A 123 -6.96 6.08 13.46
CA VAL A 123 -6.77 7.22 12.55
C VAL A 123 -6.21 6.75 11.21
N ALA A 124 -5.13 5.96 11.23
CA ALA A 124 -4.49 5.46 10.02
C ALA A 124 -5.39 4.49 9.23
N LEU A 125 -6.13 3.62 9.92
CA LEU A 125 -7.08 2.69 9.32
C LEU A 125 -8.22 3.44 8.62
N THR A 126 -8.78 4.45 9.28
CA THR A 126 -9.86 5.28 8.68
C THR A 126 -9.36 6.01 7.45
N ALA A 127 -8.17 6.61 7.53
CA ALA A 127 -7.53 7.23 6.37
C ALA A 127 -7.26 6.23 5.25
N ASN A 128 -6.81 5.00 5.55
CA ASN A 128 -6.60 3.94 4.56
C ASN A 128 -7.87 3.65 3.76
N CYS A 129 -8.99 3.45 4.46
CA CYS A 129 -10.29 3.17 3.85
C CYS A 129 -10.78 4.34 2.96
N ALA A 130 -10.45 5.58 3.31
CA ALA A 130 -10.85 6.75 2.52
C ALA A 130 -9.85 7.13 1.42
N GLY A 131 -8.60 6.67 1.51
CA GLY A 131 -7.50 7.12 0.66
C GLY A 131 -7.43 6.49 -0.72
N GLY A 132 -8.15 5.39 -0.96
CA GLY A 132 -8.20 4.73 -2.26
C GLY A 132 -9.05 5.48 -3.29
N THR A 133 -8.59 5.54 -4.53
CA THR A 133 -9.38 6.05 -5.66
C THR A 133 -10.53 5.08 -5.97
N ALA A 134 -11.76 5.60 -6.01
CA ALA A 134 -12.93 4.79 -6.32
C ALA A 134 -12.96 4.45 -7.82
N TYR A 135 -12.99 3.16 -8.16
CA TYR A 135 -13.01 2.68 -9.54
C TYR A 135 -14.18 3.24 -10.36
N ALA A 136 -15.33 3.51 -9.73
CA ALA A 136 -16.49 4.12 -10.38
C ALA A 136 -16.21 5.53 -10.95
N VAL A 137 -15.15 6.22 -10.50
CA VAL A 137 -14.71 7.50 -11.09
C VAL A 137 -14.30 7.31 -12.54
N ASP A 138 -13.66 6.18 -12.90
CA ASP A 138 -13.24 5.91 -14.27
C ASP A 138 -14.46 5.81 -15.21
N ILE A 139 -15.58 5.23 -14.76
CA ILE A 139 -16.83 5.18 -15.51
C ILE A 139 -17.32 6.60 -15.84
N ILE A 140 -17.36 7.48 -14.83
CA ILE A 140 -17.82 8.86 -14.99
C ILE A 140 -16.89 9.64 -15.92
N VAL A 141 -15.57 9.49 -15.76
CA VAL A 141 -14.57 10.16 -16.60
C VAL A 141 -14.69 9.67 -18.04
N ILE A 142 -14.87 8.37 -18.26
CA ILE A 142 -15.07 7.81 -19.59
C ILE A 142 -16.31 8.42 -20.24
N GLN A 143 -17.45 8.44 -19.55
CA GLN A 143 -18.69 9.01 -20.09
C GLN A 143 -18.56 10.51 -20.39
N LYS A 144 -17.93 11.27 -19.50
CA LYS A 144 -17.80 12.72 -19.67
C LYS A 144 -16.77 13.11 -20.74
N VAL A 145 -15.62 12.44 -20.77
CA VAL A 145 -14.50 12.79 -21.67
C VAL A 145 -14.70 12.21 -23.07
N PHE A 146 -15.06 10.93 -23.17
CA PHE A 146 -15.14 10.21 -24.45
C PHE A 146 -16.55 10.25 -25.06
N TYR A 147 -17.60 10.13 -24.24
CA TYR A 147 -18.99 10.08 -24.71
C TYR A 147 -19.73 11.44 -24.60
N LYS A 148 -19.11 12.46 -23.99
CA LYS A 148 -19.70 13.81 -23.80
C LYS A 148 -21.05 13.80 -23.06
N GLN A 149 -21.30 12.77 -22.26
CA GLN A 149 -22.48 12.64 -21.42
C GLN A 149 -22.14 13.02 -19.98
N ASP A 150 -22.96 13.88 -19.37
CA ASP A 150 -22.87 14.21 -17.94
C ASP A 150 -24.24 14.06 -17.29
N PHE A 151 -24.36 13.08 -16.40
CA PHE A 151 -25.59 12.79 -15.64
C PHE A 151 -25.73 13.71 -14.40
N GLY A 152 -24.80 14.65 -14.20
CA GLY A 152 -24.82 15.60 -13.09
C GLY A 152 -24.22 15.04 -11.80
N PHE A 153 -23.93 15.93 -10.85
CA PHE A 153 -23.24 15.59 -9.61
C PHE A 153 -23.99 14.54 -8.77
N GLY A 154 -25.30 14.67 -8.62
CA GLY A 154 -26.10 13.78 -7.78
C GLY A 154 -26.06 12.32 -8.25
N ALA A 155 -26.27 12.08 -9.54
CA ALA A 155 -26.23 10.73 -10.11
C ALA A 155 -24.81 10.13 -10.00
N ASN A 156 -23.79 10.91 -10.34
CA ASN A 156 -22.38 10.49 -10.25
C ASN A 156 -21.97 10.17 -8.79
N PHE A 157 -22.40 11.00 -7.84
CA PHE A 157 -22.15 10.78 -6.42
C PHE A 157 -22.84 9.51 -5.90
N LEU A 158 -24.11 9.29 -6.26
CA LEU A 158 -24.86 8.08 -5.88
C LEU A 158 -24.26 6.82 -6.51
N LEU A 159 -23.77 6.88 -7.75
CA LEU A 159 -23.06 5.78 -8.39
C LEU A 159 -21.79 5.40 -7.60
N ILE A 160 -20.97 6.39 -7.25
CA ILE A 160 -19.76 6.16 -6.44
C ILE A 160 -20.14 5.61 -5.06
N LEU A 161 -21.12 6.22 -4.38
CA LEU A 161 -21.51 5.82 -3.04
C LEU A 161 -22.04 4.37 -3.00
N THR A 162 -22.93 4.01 -3.92
CA THR A 162 -23.54 2.66 -3.96
C THR A 162 -22.50 1.58 -4.25
N THR A 163 -21.58 1.82 -5.19
CA THR A 163 -20.49 0.88 -5.51
C THR A 163 -19.54 0.69 -4.33
N GLN A 164 -19.18 1.75 -3.61
CA GLN A 164 -18.35 1.66 -2.40
C GLN A 164 -19.07 0.91 -1.27
N MET A 165 -20.36 1.19 -1.02
CA MET A 165 -21.15 0.49 -0.01
C MET A 165 -21.27 -1.00 -0.31
N LEU A 166 -21.45 -1.38 -1.57
CA LEU A 166 -21.47 -2.77 -2.00
C LEU A 166 -20.12 -3.45 -1.72
N GLY A 167 -19.01 -2.83 -2.10
CA GLY A 167 -17.66 -3.34 -1.84
C GLY A 167 -17.39 -3.59 -0.36
N TYR A 168 -17.65 -2.59 0.49
CA TYR A 168 -17.48 -2.72 1.94
C TYR A 168 -18.44 -3.74 2.56
N GLY A 169 -19.67 -3.85 2.06
CA GLY A 169 -20.63 -4.88 2.46
C GLY A 169 -20.12 -6.29 2.19
N MET A 170 -19.58 -6.54 0.99
CA MET A 170 -18.99 -7.84 0.65
C MET A 170 -17.74 -8.15 1.47
N ALA A 171 -16.88 -7.16 1.72
CA ALA A 171 -15.72 -7.34 2.60
C ALA A 171 -16.13 -7.78 4.01
N GLY A 172 -17.22 -7.21 4.55
CA GLY A 172 -17.81 -7.63 5.83
C GLY A 172 -18.27 -9.09 5.85
N VAL A 173 -18.86 -9.59 4.76
CA VAL A 173 -19.28 -10.99 4.63
C VAL A 173 -18.08 -11.93 4.52
N LEU A 174 -17.04 -11.55 3.77
CA LEU A 174 -15.86 -12.36 3.53
C LEU A 174 -14.84 -12.37 4.68
N ARG A 175 -14.96 -11.47 5.67
CA ARG A 175 -14.02 -11.37 6.80
C ARG A 175 -13.78 -12.70 7.53
N ARG A 176 -14.79 -13.56 7.61
CA ARG A 176 -14.69 -14.88 8.27
C ARG A 176 -13.69 -15.80 7.57
N TYR A 177 -13.54 -15.66 6.26
CA TYR A 177 -12.67 -16.49 5.45
C TYR A 177 -11.31 -15.84 5.18
N LEU A 178 -11.26 -14.52 5.08
CA LEU A 178 -10.05 -13.79 4.66
C LEU A 178 -9.25 -13.16 5.81
N VAL A 179 -9.85 -13.01 7.00
CA VAL A 179 -9.23 -12.26 8.12
C VAL A 179 -9.11 -13.11 9.38
N TYR A 180 -10.17 -13.82 9.79
CA TYR A 180 -10.13 -14.61 11.03
C TYR A 180 -9.19 -15.83 11.03
N PRO A 181 -8.97 -16.55 9.92
CA PRO A 181 -8.04 -17.68 9.94
C PRO A 181 -6.60 -17.22 10.14
N ALA A 182 -5.89 -17.78 11.12
CA ALA A 182 -4.51 -17.42 11.45
C ALA A 182 -3.50 -17.64 10.30
N ALA A 183 -3.83 -18.52 9.34
CA ALA A 183 -3.02 -18.74 8.14
C ALA A 183 -3.10 -17.61 7.11
N MET A 184 -4.11 -16.73 7.19
CA MET A 184 -4.30 -15.62 6.25
C MET A 184 -3.47 -14.41 6.68
N ILE A 185 -2.32 -14.23 6.04
CA ILE A 185 -1.39 -13.12 6.33
C ILE A 185 -1.54 -12.03 5.28
N TRP A 186 -1.47 -10.79 5.74
CA TRP A 186 -1.43 -9.60 4.89
C TRP A 186 -0.10 -8.87 5.10
N PRO A 187 0.96 -9.18 4.31
CA PRO A 187 2.31 -8.64 4.51
C PRO A 187 2.36 -7.11 4.56
N ALA A 188 1.52 -6.43 3.77
CA ALA A 188 1.41 -4.97 3.78
C ALA A 188 0.94 -4.38 5.11
N ASN A 189 0.18 -5.14 5.90
CA ASN A 189 -0.26 -4.71 7.22
C ASN A 189 0.85 -4.88 8.26
N LEU A 190 1.73 -5.88 8.10
CA LEU A 190 2.85 -6.10 9.03
C LEU A 190 3.81 -4.90 9.07
N VAL A 191 4.05 -4.26 7.92
CA VAL A 191 4.87 -3.04 7.86
C VAL A 191 4.24 -1.89 8.67
N GLN A 192 2.92 -1.75 8.61
CA GLN A 192 2.21 -0.73 9.41
C GLN A 192 2.28 -1.05 10.90
N VAL A 193 2.09 -2.32 11.29
CA VAL A 193 2.19 -2.76 12.69
C VAL A 193 3.59 -2.53 13.25
N ALA A 194 4.63 -2.90 12.51
CA ALA A 194 6.03 -2.67 12.90
C ALA A 194 6.30 -1.18 13.16
N LEU A 195 5.76 -0.30 12.31
CA LEU A 195 5.89 1.13 12.50
C LEU A 195 5.09 1.66 13.70
N PHE A 196 3.90 1.12 14.01
CA PHE A 196 3.13 1.52 15.19
C PHE A 196 3.89 1.18 16.47
N ASN A 197 4.44 -0.03 16.53
CA ASN A 197 5.25 -0.50 17.63
C ASN A 197 6.51 0.35 17.78
N THR A 198 7.21 0.65 16.68
CA THR A 198 8.38 1.55 16.71
C THR A 198 8.06 2.96 17.21
N LEU A 199 6.87 3.49 16.94
CA LEU A 199 6.48 4.83 17.38
C LEU A 199 5.99 4.86 18.84
N HIS A 200 5.41 3.77 19.36
CA HIS A 200 4.79 3.72 20.69
C HIS A 200 5.60 2.96 21.74
N GLN A 201 6.51 2.06 21.35
CA GLN A 201 7.40 1.38 22.28
C GLN A 201 8.55 2.30 22.67
N GLU A 202 8.90 2.27 23.95
CA GLU A 202 10.14 2.85 24.45
C GLU A 202 11.28 1.89 24.09
N GLU A 203 12.31 2.38 23.40
CA GLU A 203 13.45 1.56 22.99
C GLU A 203 14.51 1.55 24.09
N ASP A 204 14.73 0.40 24.72
CA ASP A 204 15.89 0.15 25.57
C ASP A 204 17.13 -0.08 24.69
N LEU A 205 17.84 1.02 24.41
CA LEU A 205 18.99 1.00 23.51
C LEU A 205 20.29 0.69 24.26
N ALA A 206 21.05 -0.27 23.74
CA ALA A 206 22.44 -0.43 24.13
C ALA A 206 23.26 0.79 23.68
N PRO A 207 24.30 1.19 24.44
CA PRO A 207 25.11 2.36 24.10
C PRO A 207 25.76 2.20 22.72
N GLY A 208 25.48 3.15 21.81
CA GLY A 208 26.01 3.19 20.44
C GLY A 208 25.03 2.75 19.34
N GLN A 209 23.88 2.19 19.68
CA GLN A 209 22.86 1.83 18.69
C GLN A 209 22.04 3.05 18.24
N TRP A 210 21.70 3.10 16.95
CA TRP A 210 20.78 4.10 16.44
C TRP A 210 19.35 3.69 16.81
N THR A 211 18.55 4.66 17.27
CA THR A 211 17.12 4.43 17.46
C THR A 211 16.51 4.10 16.10
N ARG A 212 15.51 3.21 16.03
CA ARG A 212 14.86 2.87 14.76
C ARG A 212 14.26 4.13 14.11
N PHE A 213 13.77 5.04 14.94
CA PHE A 213 13.27 6.35 14.52
C PHE A 213 14.35 7.27 13.91
N LYS A 214 15.57 7.31 14.46
CA LYS A 214 16.69 8.09 13.90
C LYS A 214 17.10 7.54 12.53
N PHE A 215 17.26 6.23 12.43
CA PHE A 215 17.56 5.58 11.15
C PHE A 215 16.49 5.91 10.10
N PHE A 216 15.21 5.80 10.49
CA PHE A 216 14.08 6.15 9.63
C PHE A 216 14.17 7.60 9.11
N LEU A 217 14.44 8.58 9.98
CA LEU A 217 14.53 9.99 9.56
C LEU A 217 15.72 10.24 8.61
N VAL A 218 16.86 9.60 8.85
CA VAL A 218 18.03 9.69 7.95
C VAL A 218 17.69 9.09 6.57
N ALA A 219 17.09 7.89 6.54
CA ALA A 219 16.68 7.25 5.30
C ALA A 219 15.62 8.07 4.54
N MET A 220 14.65 8.65 5.25
CA MET A 220 13.65 9.55 4.69
C MET A 220 14.30 10.79 4.06
N GLY A 221 15.25 11.43 4.75
CA GLY A 221 15.99 12.57 4.21
C GLY A 221 16.84 12.22 3.00
N ALA A 222 17.53 11.07 3.03
CA ALA A 222 18.31 10.57 1.91
C ALA A 222 17.44 10.30 0.67
N MET A 223 16.30 9.63 0.84
CA MET A 223 15.35 9.37 -0.24
C MET A 223 14.69 10.65 -0.76
N PHE A 224 14.41 11.61 0.13
CA PHE A 224 13.90 12.92 -0.27
C PHE A 224 14.87 13.61 -1.22
N VAL A 225 16.17 13.67 -0.89
CA VAL A 225 17.20 14.26 -1.76
C VAL A 225 17.39 13.44 -3.03
N TYR A 226 17.43 12.10 -2.91
CA TYR A 226 17.60 11.21 -4.05
C TYR A 226 16.54 11.42 -5.12
N GLN A 227 15.27 11.63 -4.74
CA GLN A 227 14.17 11.76 -5.70
C GLN A 227 14.27 13.01 -6.60
N TRP A 228 15.05 14.02 -6.22
CA TRP A 228 15.35 15.16 -7.11
C TRP A 228 16.21 14.75 -8.31
N ILE A 229 17.00 13.68 -8.17
CA ILE A 229 17.89 13.19 -9.23
C ILE A 229 17.07 12.63 -10.40
N PRO A 230 16.25 11.56 -10.26
CA PRO A 230 15.43 11.08 -11.36
C PRO A 230 14.25 12.02 -11.68
N GLY A 231 13.78 12.81 -10.71
CA GLY A 231 12.59 13.66 -10.89
C GLY A 231 12.84 14.99 -11.58
N PHE A 232 14.03 15.56 -11.46
CA PHE A 232 14.32 16.92 -11.94
C PHE A 232 15.67 17.05 -12.65
N LEU A 233 16.76 16.57 -12.03
CA LEU A 233 18.12 16.80 -12.54
C LEU A 233 18.46 15.90 -13.74
N PHE A 234 18.11 14.61 -13.67
CA PHE A 234 18.40 13.61 -14.69
C PHE A 234 17.18 12.71 -14.98
N PRO A 235 16.13 13.21 -15.66
CA PRO A 235 14.94 12.41 -15.95
C PRO A 235 15.21 11.10 -16.72
N VAL A 236 16.32 11.04 -17.46
CA VAL A 236 16.74 9.86 -18.24
C VAL A 236 16.91 8.61 -17.37
N ILE A 237 17.33 8.76 -16.09
CA ILE A 237 17.52 7.60 -15.20
C ILE A 237 16.20 7.01 -14.69
N SER A 238 15.07 7.68 -14.94
CA SER A 238 13.74 7.16 -14.59
C SER A 238 13.32 6.00 -15.49
N SER A 239 13.79 5.94 -16.73
CA SER A 239 13.57 4.78 -17.61
C SER A 239 14.71 4.64 -18.63
N ILE A 240 15.62 3.72 -18.37
CA ILE A 240 16.79 3.44 -19.18
C ILE A 240 16.52 2.20 -20.03
N ALA A 241 16.06 2.42 -21.26
CA ALA A 241 15.98 1.39 -22.30
C ALA A 241 17.33 1.24 -23.02
N TRP A 242 18.37 0.82 -22.28
CA TRP A 242 19.76 0.78 -22.77
C TRP A 242 19.93 -0.06 -24.04
N ILE A 243 19.13 -1.12 -24.22
CA ILE A 243 19.17 -1.99 -25.40
C ILE A 243 18.79 -1.21 -26.68
N CYS A 244 17.89 -0.22 -26.58
CA CYS A 244 17.55 0.64 -27.72
C CYS A 244 18.74 1.46 -28.23
N TRP A 245 19.74 1.73 -27.40
CA TRP A 245 20.93 2.49 -27.80
C TRP A 245 21.85 1.72 -28.75
N ILE A 246 21.75 0.39 -28.79
CA ILE A 246 22.56 -0.45 -29.70
C ILE A 246 22.19 -0.16 -31.16
N LYS A 247 20.90 0.00 -31.46
CA LYS A 247 20.41 0.34 -32.79
C LYS A 247 19.12 1.16 -32.73
N PRO A 248 19.23 2.50 -32.58
CA PRO A 248 18.08 3.37 -32.35
C PRO A 248 17.08 3.39 -33.51
N ASP A 249 17.53 3.18 -34.75
CA ASP A 249 16.67 3.22 -35.94
C ASP A 249 15.89 1.92 -36.19
N ASN A 250 16.05 0.90 -35.34
CA ASN A 250 15.36 -0.38 -35.52
C ASN A 250 13.98 -0.38 -34.85
N LEU A 251 12.92 -0.41 -35.68
CA LEU A 251 11.53 -0.45 -35.21
C LEU A 251 11.24 -1.66 -34.31
N ILE A 252 11.75 -2.86 -34.65
CA ILE A 252 11.52 -4.08 -33.88
C ILE A 252 12.16 -3.95 -32.49
N LEU A 253 13.36 -3.38 -32.43
CA LEU A 253 14.06 -3.16 -31.18
C LEU A 253 13.28 -2.18 -30.31
N SER A 254 12.84 -1.06 -30.89
CA SER A 254 12.02 -0.06 -30.19
C SER A 254 10.68 -0.63 -29.67
N GLN A 255 10.04 -1.51 -30.44
CA GLN A 255 8.79 -2.17 -30.02
C GLN A 255 8.98 -3.15 -28.85
N ILE A 256 10.11 -3.83 -28.77
CA ILE A 256 10.38 -4.83 -27.72
C ILE A 256 10.96 -4.18 -26.47
N THR A 257 11.94 -3.28 -26.62
CA THR A 257 12.75 -2.77 -25.50
C THR A 257 12.45 -1.31 -25.15
N GLY A 258 11.75 -0.57 -26.01
CA GLY A 258 11.50 0.86 -25.83
C GLY A 258 10.47 1.18 -24.75
N ALA A 259 10.47 2.43 -24.29
CA ALA A 259 9.53 2.95 -23.28
C ALA A 259 8.05 2.96 -23.74
N GLY A 260 7.80 2.98 -25.05
CA GLY A 260 6.47 2.78 -25.64
C GLY A 260 6.22 1.35 -26.14
N GLY A 261 7.13 0.44 -25.85
CA GLY A 261 7.11 -0.97 -26.23
C GLY A 261 6.93 -1.89 -25.01
N LEU A 262 7.35 -3.13 -25.13
CA LEU A 262 7.19 -4.16 -24.08
C LEU A 262 8.17 -4.00 -22.89
N GLY A 263 9.06 -3.01 -22.94
CA GLY A 263 9.98 -2.69 -21.85
C GLY A 263 11.02 -3.76 -21.54
N PHE A 264 11.33 -4.65 -22.49
CA PHE A 264 12.31 -5.71 -22.28
C PHE A 264 13.69 -5.13 -21.93
N GLY A 265 14.24 -5.55 -20.79
CA GLY A 265 15.54 -5.09 -20.31
C GLY A 265 15.61 -3.61 -19.91
N ALA A 266 14.47 -2.92 -19.79
CA ALA A 266 14.43 -1.56 -19.27
C ALA A 266 14.76 -1.53 -17.78
N ILE A 267 15.58 -0.57 -17.37
CA ILE A 267 15.99 -0.37 -15.98
C ILE A 267 15.49 0.99 -15.52
N SER A 268 14.81 1.03 -14.38
CA SER A 268 14.43 2.28 -13.72
C SER A 268 15.26 2.45 -12.45
N LEU A 269 15.88 3.62 -12.26
CA LEU A 269 16.46 4.03 -10.99
C LEU A 269 15.52 4.99 -10.22
N ASP A 270 14.33 5.25 -10.76
CA ASP A 270 13.30 6.05 -10.10
C ASP A 270 12.35 5.15 -9.32
N TRP A 271 12.33 5.36 -7.99
CA TRP A 271 11.49 4.59 -7.08
C TRP A 271 10.01 4.77 -7.41
N ASN A 272 9.57 5.98 -7.78
CA ASN A 272 8.16 6.23 -8.13
C ASN A 272 7.74 5.44 -9.37
N ASN A 273 8.62 5.31 -10.36
CA ASN A 273 8.34 4.51 -11.55
C ASN A 273 8.24 3.02 -11.20
N ILE A 274 9.12 2.51 -10.34
CA ILE A 274 9.13 1.09 -9.90
C ILE A 274 7.83 0.72 -9.16
N VAL A 275 7.36 1.57 -8.25
CA VAL A 275 6.23 1.23 -7.36
C VAL A 275 4.86 1.65 -7.90
N SER A 276 4.82 2.37 -9.01
CA SER A 276 3.60 3.00 -9.56
C SER A 276 2.43 2.05 -9.79
N PHE A 277 2.69 0.82 -10.25
CA PHE A 277 1.65 -0.15 -10.63
C PHE A 277 1.61 -1.42 -9.78
N LEU A 278 2.77 -1.90 -9.29
CA LEU A 278 2.88 -3.15 -8.52
C LEU A 278 3.08 -2.91 -7.02
N GLY A 279 3.11 -1.65 -6.59
CA GLY A 279 3.42 -1.29 -5.20
C GLY A 279 4.89 -1.53 -4.84
N SER A 280 5.20 -1.46 -3.55
CA SER A 280 6.57 -1.66 -3.06
C SER A 280 6.95 -3.14 -3.07
N PRO A 281 8.01 -3.56 -3.80
CA PRO A 281 8.45 -4.94 -3.82
C PRO A 281 9.01 -5.39 -2.46
N LEU A 282 9.44 -4.44 -1.61
CA LEU A 282 9.99 -4.75 -0.27
C LEU A 282 8.95 -5.37 0.68
N ILE A 283 7.67 -5.22 0.36
CA ILE A 283 6.55 -5.66 1.19
C ILE A 283 6.02 -7.03 0.70
N VAL A 284 6.23 -7.34 -0.58
CA VAL A 284 5.67 -8.52 -1.23
C VAL A 284 6.59 -9.71 -0.99
N PRO A 285 6.08 -10.88 -0.54
CA PRO A 285 6.91 -12.08 -0.39
C PRO A 285 7.60 -12.49 -1.69
N TRP A 286 8.81 -13.02 -1.58
CA TRP A 286 9.62 -13.44 -2.75
C TRP A 286 8.88 -14.39 -3.69
N TRP A 287 8.20 -15.41 -3.16
CA TRP A 287 7.47 -16.37 -3.98
C TRP A 287 6.38 -15.70 -4.83
N ALA A 288 5.71 -14.68 -4.29
CA ALA A 288 4.66 -13.95 -4.99
C ALA A 288 5.26 -13.07 -6.09
N GLN A 289 6.41 -12.44 -5.82
CA GLN A 289 7.16 -11.69 -6.83
C GLN A 289 7.58 -12.57 -8.01
N VAL A 290 8.11 -13.77 -7.73
CA VAL A 290 8.50 -14.73 -8.78
C VAL A 290 7.29 -15.17 -9.60
N ASN A 291 6.15 -15.45 -8.97
CA ASN A 291 4.92 -15.81 -9.69
C ASN A 291 4.45 -14.69 -10.63
N ILE A 292 4.41 -13.45 -10.14
CA ILE A 292 4.06 -12.28 -10.96
C ILE A 292 5.06 -12.12 -12.11
N ALA A 293 6.36 -12.25 -11.84
CA ALA A 293 7.41 -12.14 -12.85
C ALA A 293 7.29 -13.21 -13.94
N ILE A 294 7.01 -14.47 -13.58
CA ILE A 294 6.79 -15.55 -14.54
C ILE A 294 5.55 -15.28 -15.40
N GLY A 295 4.45 -14.83 -14.79
CA GLY A 295 3.23 -14.47 -15.51
C GLY A 295 3.48 -13.33 -16.51
N PHE A 296 4.15 -12.27 -16.05
CA PHE A 296 4.54 -11.14 -16.90
C PHE A 296 5.47 -11.56 -18.04
N PHE A 297 6.53 -12.33 -17.75
CA PHE A 297 7.46 -12.86 -18.74
C PHE A 297 6.73 -13.67 -19.82
N THR A 298 5.87 -14.61 -19.39
CA THR A 298 5.17 -15.51 -20.30
C THR A 298 4.20 -14.75 -21.20
N ILE A 299 3.42 -13.83 -20.65
CA ILE A 299 2.42 -13.09 -21.42
C ILE A 299 3.08 -11.98 -22.24
N ALA A 300 3.76 -11.05 -21.58
CA ALA A 300 4.25 -9.82 -22.21
C ALA A 300 5.47 -10.06 -23.10
N TRP A 301 6.38 -10.97 -22.74
CA TRP A 301 7.64 -11.16 -23.49
C TRP A 301 7.67 -12.40 -24.38
N VAL A 302 6.74 -13.35 -24.20
CA VAL A 302 6.64 -14.54 -25.06
C VAL A 302 5.37 -14.51 -25.91
N LEU A 303 4.19 -14.57 -25.31
CA LEU A 303 2.93 -14.71 -26.06
C LEU A 303 2.60 -13.49 -26.92
N VAL A 304 2.76 -12.27 -26.39
CA VAL A 304 2.46 -11.02 -27.13
C VAL A 304 3.35 -10.86 -28.37
N PRO A 305 4.70 -10.99 -28.29
CA PRO A 305 5.54 -10.98 -29.47
C PRO A 305 5.19 -12.07 -30.48
N ILE A 306 4.94 -13.30 -30.03
CA ILE A 306 4.56 -14.40 -30.93
C ILE A 306 3.29 -14.02 -31.69
N ALA A 307 2.21 -13.66 -30.98
CA ALA A 307 0.94 -13.28 -31.60
C ALA A 307 1.08 -12.10 -32.58
N TYR A 308 1.86 -11.08 -32.21
CA TYR A 308 2.08 -9.90 -33.05
C TYR A 308 2.88 -10.24 -34.32
N TYR A 309 3.98 -10.96 -34.20
CA TYR A 309 4.85 -11.27 -35.34
C TYR A 309 4.29 -12.37 -36.24
N THR A 310 3.49 -13.32 -35.71
CA THR A 310 2.71 -14.28 -36.51
C THR A 310 1.45 -13.64 -37.14
N ASN A 311 1.20 -12.36 -36.89
CA ASN A 311 0.03 -11.63 -37.36
C ASN A 311 -1.30 -12.31 -36.98
N LEU A 312 -1.35 -12.87 -35.76
CA LEU A 312 -2.58 -13.45 -35.22
C LEU A 312 -3.65 -12.36 -35.17
N TRP A 313 -4.82 -12.63 -35.74
CA TRP A 313 -5.94 -11.68 -35.83
C TRP A 313 -5.59 -10.33 -36.48
N GLU A 314 -4.69 -10.34 -37.47
CA GLU A 314 -4.27 -9.13 -38.19
C GLU A 314 -3.64 -8.05 -37.28
N ALA A 315 -3.03 -8.47 -36.16
CA ALA A 315 -2.46 -7.60 -35.15
C ALA A 315 -1.45 -6.57 -35.69
N LYS A 316 -0.77 -6.83 -36.82
CA LYS A 316 0.19 -5.89 -37.42
C LYS A 316 -0.44 -4.60 -37.94
N LYS A 317 -1.78 -4.55 -38.08
CA LYS A 317 -2.51 -3.31 -38.38
C LYS A 317 -2.45 -2.29 -37.22
N PHE A 318 -2.10 -2.74 -36.02
CA PHE A 318 -2.11 -1.93 -34.80
C PHE A 318 -0.70 -1.80 -34.19
N PRO A 319 -0.44 -0.76 -33.39
CA PRO A 319 0.74 -0.69 -32.55
C PRO A 319 0.77 -1.85 -31.54
N ILE A 320 1.94 -2.42 -31.26
CA ILE A 320 2.10 -3.57 -30.34
C ILE A 320 1.58 -3.28 -28.92
N LEU A 321 1.69 -2.02 -28.48
CA LEU A 321 1.20 -1.55 -27.20
C LEU A 321 0.54 -0.18 -27.41
N THR A 322 -0.76 -0.08 -27.08
CA THR A 322 -1.50 1.17 -27.21
C THR A 322 -2.76 1.16 -26.36
N SER A 323 -3.11 2.30 -25.77
CA SER A 323 -4.39 2.52 -25.10
C SER A 323 -5.48 3.05 -26.02
N LYS A 324 -5.18 3.24 -27.31
CA LYS A 324 -6.11 3.82 -28.29
C LYS A 324 -6.95 2.73 -28.92
N LEU A 325 -8.20 3.09 -29.23
CA LEU A 325 -9.14 2.25 -29.97
C LEU A 325 -8.93 2.43 -31.48
N PHE A 326 -9.05 1.34 -32.23
CA PHE A 326 -8.89 1.32 -33.67
C PHE A 326 -10.03 0.57 -34.36
N ARG A 327 -10.30 0.92 -35.61
CA ARG A 327 -11.18 0.18 -36.52
C ARG A 327 -10.42 -1.00 -37.13
N ASP A 328 -11.16 -1.94 -37.72
CA ASP A 328 -10.65 -3.09 -38.50
C ASP A 328 -9.63 -2.72 -39.60
N ASN A 329 -9.73 -1.51 -40.12
CA ASN A 329 -8.83 -0.93 -41.12
C ASN A 329 -7.56 -0.28 -40.55
N GLY A 330 -7.36 -0.32 -39.22
CA GLY A 330 -6.21 0.29 -38.54
C GLY A 330 -6.31 1.80 -38.32
N GLN A 331 -7.42 2.44 -38.70
CA GLN A 331 -7.66 3.86 -38.41
C GLN A 331 -8.11 4.04 -36.97
N ARG A 332 -7.85 5.22 -36.39
CA ARG A 332 -8.28 5.54 -35.03
C ARG A 332 -9.80 5.54 -34.95
N TYR A 333 -10.33 4.89 -33.92
CA TYR A 333 -11.75 4.85 -33.66
C TYR A 333 -12.23 6.19 -33.10
N ILE A 334 -13.26 6.76 -33.72
CA ILE A 334 -13.91 7.99 -33.28
C ILE A 334 -15.13 7.60 -32.45
N ALA A 335 -15.01 7.68 -31.11
CA ALA A 335 -16.05 7.26 -30.18
C ALA A 335 -17.36 8.05 -30.32
N THR A 336 -17.32 9.29 -30.81
CA THR A 336 -18.52 10.10 -31.05
C THR A 336 -19.31 9.67 -32.29
N ALA A 337 -18.75 8.83 -33.16
CA ALA A 337 -19.41 8.40 -34.39
C ALA A 337 -20.55 7.38 -34.16
N ILE A 338 -20.66 6.83 -32.96
CA ILE A 338 -21.72 5.87 -32.55
C ILE A 338 -22.78 6.51 -31.65
N LEU A 339 -22.72 7.84 -31.46
CA LEU A 339 -23.68 8.58 -30.65
C LEU A 339 -24.53 9.42 -31.57
N THR A 340 -25.81 9.07 -31.68
CA THR A 340 -26.84 9.94 -32.26
C THR A 340 -27.69 10.45 -31.10
N ASP A 341 -27.70 11.76 -30.89
CA ASP A 341 -28.40 12.43 -29.77
C ASP A 341 -28.09 11.87 -28.36
N ASN A 342 -26.82 11.54 -28.09
CA ASN A 342 -26.38 10.90 -26.83
C ASN A 342 -27.06 9.54 -26.54
N VAL A 343 -27.62 8.89 -27.55
CA VAL A 343 -28.05 7.49 -27.49
C VAL A 343 -27.11 6.67 -28.35
N LEU A 344 -26.84 5.44 -27.91
CA LEU A 344 -26.04 4.50 -28.68
C LEU A 344 -26.80 4.19 -29.97
N ASP A 345 -26.20 4.51 -31.11
CA ASP A 345 -26.83 4.25 -32.41
C ASP A 345 -26.86 2.74 -32.63
N GLU A 346 -28.05 2.14 -32.80
CA GLU A 346 -28.24 0.69 -33.00
C GLU A 346 -27.93 0.24 -34.45
N ALA A 347 -27.00 0.92 -35.12
CA ALA A 347 -26.67 0.69 -36.53
C ALA A 347 -25.54 -0.33 -36.76
#